data_AF-A0AAE3ND27-F1
#
_entry.id   AF-A0AAE3ND27-F1
#
_cell.length_a   1.000
_cell.length_b   1.000
_cell.length_c   1.000
_cell.angle_alpha   90.00
_cell.angle_beta   90.00
_cell.angle_gamma   90.00
#
_symmetry.space_group_name_H-M   'P 1'
#
loop_
_entity.id
_entity.type
_entity.pdbx_description
1 polymer ?
#
loop_
_entity_poly.entity_id
_entity_poly.type
_entity_poly.pdbx_seq_one_letter_code
_entity_poly.pdbx_strand_id
1 'polypeptide(L)'
;MIPKVISGNSLPSFAGNAPSDNHDEPATTPPATRTADRQLAELSIPRTLRQPPAMDTLKRRRKPETQRRLHCLRKALGEISPPPSSLEQAWVEILKAMARADLAGWTLPPLSDDAAIRHADGSVEIGLISHAIVFNPSGAFRILDLLPPGSLYFEMAGHGGVAFVAPV
;
A
#
# COMPACT_ATOMS: atom_id res chain seq x y z
N MET A 1 0.08 -49.21 -16.59
CA MET A 1 1.21 -49.03 -15.63
C MET A 1 2.41 -48.55 -16.43
N ILE A 2 2.81 -47.30 -16.22
CA ILE A 2 3.91 -46.62 -16.93
C ILE A 2 5.00 -46.36 -15.88
N PRO A 3 6.25 -46.82 -16.04
CA PRO A 3 7.31 -46.54 -15.09
C PRO A 3 7.89 -45.16 -15.34
N LYS A 4 7.99 -44.33 -14.30
CA LYS A 4 8.75 -43.07 -14.34
C LYS A 4 9.85 -43.13 -13.29
N VAL A 5 11.07 -43.29 -13.79
CA VAL A 5 12.32 -43.16 -13.02
C VAL A 5 12.87 -41.75 -13.29
N ILE A 6 13.76 -41.31 -12.38
CA ILE A 6 14.76 -40.24 -12.49
C ILE A 6 14.33 -38.92 -11.82
N SER A 7 14.75 -38.77 -10.55
CA SER A 7 15.48 -37.58 -10.11
C SER A 7 16.21 -37.92 -8.81
N GLY A 8 17.53 -37.76 -8.77
CA GLY A 8 18.33 -38.07 -7.59
C GLY A 8 19.80 -38.24 -7.92
N ASN A 9 20.43 -37.17 -8.42
CA ASN A 9 21.87 -37.11 -8.60
C ASN A 9 22.42 -35.98 -7.74
N SER A 10 23.08 -36.31 -6.63
CA SER A 10 24.32 -35.67 -6.13
C SER A 10 24.75 -36.33 -4.81
N LEU A 11 25.91 -37.01 -4.83
CA LEU A 11 26.69 -37.51 -3.68
C LEU A 11 27.74 -36.42 -3.26
N PRO A 12 28.77 -36.68 -2.42
CA PRO A 12 28.81 -36.28 -1.01
C PRO A 12 30.08 -35.46 -0.61
N SER A 13 30.16 -35.05 0.67
CA SER A 13 31.38 -34.70 1.44
C SER A 13 32.19 -33.46 0.97
N PHE A 14 32.75 -32.61 1.83
CA PHE A 14 33.79 -32.91 2.82
C PHE A 14 33.69 -32.05 4.08
N ALA A 15 33.92 -32.69 5.23
CA ALA A 15 34.28 -32.07 6.50
C ALA A 15 35.77 -31.68 6.52
N GLY A 16 36.12 -30.66 7.30
CA GLY A 16 37.51 -30.26 7.55
C GLY A 16 37.67 -29.29 8.72
N ASN A 17 37.69 -29.85 9.94
CA ASN A 17 38.41 -29.47 11.16
C ASN A 17 38.75 -27.98 11.50
N ALA A 18 38.25 -27.54 12.68
CA ALA A 18 38.90 -26.59 13.62
C ALA A 18 40.13 -27.27 14.32
N PRO A 19 40.94 -26.68 15.27
CA PRO A 19 40.70 -25.54 16.19
C PRO A 19 41.94 -24.69 16.66
N SER A 20 41.73 -23.89 17.72
CA SER A 20 42.68 -23.31 18.73
C SER A 20 43.61 -22.16 18.28
N ASP A 21 43.86 -21.12 19.09
CA ASP A 21 44.33 -21.19 20.48
C ASP A 21 44.03 -19.92 21.32
N ASN A 22 43.80 -20.12 22.62
CA ASN A 22 43.73 -19.13 23.69
C ASN A 22 44.90 -19.40 24.64
N HIS A 23 45.67 -18.39 25.07
CA HIS A 23 46.44 -18.38 26.34
C HIS A 23 46.89 -16.93 26.62
N ASP A 24 46.37 -16.26 27.67
CA ASP A 24 46.91 -16.09 29.05
C ASP A 24 47.93 -14.93 29.19
N GLU A 25 47.52 -13.74 29.70
CA GLU A 25 47.75 -13.17 31.07
C GLU A 25 49.00 -12.22 31.12
N PRO A 26 49.25 -11.28 32.08
CA PRO A 26 48.44 -10.64 33.13
C PRO A 26 48.50 -9.08 33.18
N ALA A 27 47.79 -8.53 34.18
CA ALA A 27 47.65 -7.15 34.63
C ALA A 27 48.91 -6.27 34.76
N THR A 28 48.76 -4.94 34.68
CA THR A 28 49.23 -3.91 35.66
C THR A 28 48.75 -2.50 35.22
N THR A 29 47.98 -1.81 36.06
CA THR A 29 47.75 -0.34 36.08
C THR A 29 48.80 0.32 37.00
N PRO A 30 49.03 1.67 37.11
CA PRO A 30 48.31 2.84 36.56
C PRO A 30 49.31 3.98 36.11
N PRO A 31 49.14 5.30 36.41
CA PRO A 31 48.86 6.35 35.41
C PRO A 31 49.89 7.51 35.42
N ALA A 32 49.72 8.53 34.56
CA ALA A 32 49.79 9.95 34.98
C ALA A 32 49.72 10.95 33.81
N THR A 33 48.74 11.85 33.96
CA THR A 33 48.80 13.31 33.72
C THR A 33 48.95 13.87 32.30
N ARG A 34 47.96 14.71 31.95
CA ARG A 34 48.03 16.12 31.48
C ARG A 34 47.00 16.29 30.35
N THR A 35 46.08 17.25 30.33
CA THR A 35 45.88 18.51 31.06
C THR A 35 44.41 18.88 30.79
N ALA A 36 43.62 19.18 31.81
CA ALA A 36 42.32 19.81 31.63
C ALA A 36 42.45 21.32 31.84
N ASP A 37 41.57 22.07 31.17
CA ASP A 37 41.23 23.47 31.46
C ASP A 37 42.18 24.57 30.96
N ARG A 38 42.24 24.78 29.63
CA ARG A 38 42.17 26.14 29.04
C ARG A 38 41.98 26.17 27.51
N GLN A 39 40.78 25.86 27.01
CA GLN A 39 40.34 26.45 25.73
C GLN A 39 38.82 26.59 25.70
N LEU A 40 38.39 27.64 26.39
CA LEU A 40 37.02 28.17 26.39
C LEU A 40 36.95 29.26 25.30
N ALA A 41 37.09 28.85 24.03
CA ALA A 41 36.80 29.60 22.81
C ALA A 41 37.17 28.69 21.62
N GLU A 42 36.30 28.62 20.61
CA GLU A 42 36.34 27.67 19.48
C GLU A 42 35.79 26.29 19.88
N LEU A 43 34.52 25.97 19.68
CA LEU A 43 33.86 25.91 18.39
C LEU A 43 32.35 25.94 18.66
N SER A 44 31.75 27.13 18.63
CA SER A 44 30.30 27.26 18.43
C SER A 44 29.98 26.87 16.98
N ILE A 45 30.07 25.58 16.67
CA ILE A 45 29.41 25.03 15.49
C ILE A 45 28.01 24.66 15.98
N PRO A 46 26.96 25.38 15.60
CA PRO A 46 25.62 24.83 15.78
C PRO A 46 25.63 23.49 15.06
N ARG A 47 25.38 22.40 15.79
CA ARG A 47 24.97 21.14 15.16
C ARG A 47 23.73 21.50 14.37
N THR A 48 23.90 21.85 13.11
CA THR A 48 22.86 21.78 12.11
C THR A 48 22.38 20.35 12.25
N LEU A 49 21.20 20.16 12.86
CA LEU A 49 20.43 18.97 12.67
C LEU A 49 20.54 18.72 11.18
N ARG A 50 21.20 17.63 10.76
CA ARG A 50 21.03 17.15 9.40
C ARG A 50 19.54 16.88 9.31
N GLN A 51 18.80 17.89 8.86
CA GLN A 51 17.49 17.68 8.32
C GLN A 51 17.73 16.57 7.29
N PRO A 52 17.06 15.40 7.40
CA PRO A 52 17.03 14.50 6.27
C PRO A 52 16.68 15.37 5.07
N PRO A 53 17.34 15.19 3.90
CA PRO A 53 17.01 15.97 2.73
C PRO A 53 15.50 15.95 2.65
N ALA A 54 14.88 17.14 2.70
CA ALA A 54 13.45 17.26 2.54
C ALA A 54 13.18 16.41 1.30
N MET A 55 12.60 15.23 1.52
CA MET A 55 12.20 14.35 0.45
C MET A 55 11.26 15.24 -0.27
N ASP A 56 11.77 15.84 -1.35
CA ASP A 56 11.06 16.66 -2.26
C ASP A 56 9.86 15.78 -2.52
N THR A 57 8.73 16.16 -1.94
CA THR A 57 7.49 15.48 -2.18
C THR A 57 7.19 15.97 -3.57
N LEU A 58 7.93 15.41 -4.53
CA LEU A 58 7.62 15.30 -5.92
C LEU A 58 6.25 14.70 -5.84
N LYS A 59 5.26 15.59 -5.77
CA LYS A 59 3.85 15.32 -5.88
C LYS A 59 3.84 14.55 -7.17
N ARG A 60 3.84 13.21 -7.10
CA ARG A 60 3.89 12.33 -8.25
C ARG A 60 2.51 12.49 -8.87
N ARG A 61 2.31 13.63 -9.51
CA ARG A 61 1.06 14.00 -10.13
C ARG A 61 0.91 12.96 -11.22
N ARG A 62 -0.24 12.28 -11.19
CA ARG A 62 -0.62 11.35 -12.25
C ARG A 62 -0.45 12.05 -13.60
N LYS A 63 -0.11 11.27 -14.64
CA LYS A 63 -0.01 11.80 -16.00
C LYS A 63 -1.29 12.59 -16.34
N PRO A 64 -1.21 13.70 -17.11
CA PRO A 64 -2.38 14.52 -17.42
C PRO A 64 -3.53 13.73 -18.04
N GLU A 65 -3.22 12.73 -18.86
CA GLU A 65 -4.19 11.81 -19.44
C GLU A 65 -4.97 11.02 -18.37
N THR A 66 -4.27 10.45 -17.39
CA THR A 66 -4.90 9.73 -16.26
C THR A 66 -5.80 10.66 -15.45
N GLN A 67 -5.40 11.92 -15.25
CA GLN A 67 -6.22 12.90 -14.54
C GLN A 67 -7.51 13.22 -15.29
N ARG A 68 -7.44 13.37 -16.63
CA ARG A 68 -8.63 13.57 -17.47
C ARG A 68 -9.58 12.38 -17.40
N ARG A 69 -9.05 11.16 -17.54
CA ARG A 69 -9.82 9.92 -17.44
C ARG A 69 -10.54 9.78 -16.10
N LEU A 70 -9.86 10.07 -14.99
CA LEU A 70 -10.47 10.11 -13.66
C LEU A 70 -11.53 11.21 -13.57
N HIS A 71 -11.25 12.41 -14.06
CA HIS A 71 -12.26 13.46 -14.07
C HIS A 71 -13.54 13.04 -14.82
N CYS A 72 -13.41 12.40 -15.98
CA CYS A 72 -14.54 11.81 -16.72
C CYS A 72 -15.27 10.74 -15.90
N LEU A 73 -14.54 9.84 -15.24
CA LEU A 73 -15.14 8.82 -14.37
C LEU A 73 -15.92 9.45 -13.23
N ARG A 74 -15.35 10.44 -12.54
CA ARG A 74 -16.02 11.13 -11.42
C ARG A 74 -17.32 11.77 -11.88
N LYS A 75 -17.33 12.37 -13.08
CA LYS A 75 -18.53 12.93 -13.70
C LYS A 75 -19.56 11.82 -13.99
N ALA A 76 -19.15 10.74 -14.66
CA ALA A 76 -20.04 9.64 -15.02
C ALA A 76 -20.64 8.93 -13.78
N LEU A 77 -19.89 8.82 -12.69
CA LEU A 77 -20.39 8.31 -11.41
C LEU A 77 -21.42 9.26 -10.79
N GLY A 78 -21.20 10.58 -10.89
CA GLY A 78 -22.16 11.59 -10.42
C GLY A 78 -23.47 11.62 -11.21
N GLU A 79 -23.50 11.01 -12.39
CA GLU A 79 -24.69 10.87 -13.23
C GLU A 79 -25.49 9.58 -12.93
N ILE A 80 -25.08 8.77 -11.95
CA ILE A 80 -25.86 7.59 -11.54
C ILE A 80 -27.13 8.08 -10.82
N SER A 81 -28.27 7.85 -11.46
CA SER A 81 -29.60 8.13 -10.93
C SER A 81 -30.61 7.15 -11.54
N PRO A 82 -31.48 6.50 -10.74
CA PRO A 82 -31.60 6.63 -9.27
C PRO A 82 -30.41 6.01 -8.52
N PRO A 83 -30.21 6.35 -7.23
CA PRO A 83 -29.22 5.68 -6.39
C PRO A 83 -29.46 4.16 -6.33
N PRO A 84 -28.39 3.35 -6.39
CA PRO A 84 -28.51 1.89 -6.40
C PRO A 84 -29.07 1.35 -5.07
N SER A 85 -29.85 0.28 -5.15
CA SER A 85 -30.52 -0.35 -4.00
C SER A 85 -29.79 -1.58 -3.45
N SER A 86 -28.80 -2.10 -4.18
CA SER A 86 -27.99 -3.24 -3.75
C SER A 86 -26.54 -3.10 -4.23
N LEU A 87 -25.66 -3.92 -3.67
CA LEU A 87 -24.25 -3.97 -4.06
C LEU A 87 -24.07 -4.42 -5.53
N GLU A 88 -24.90 -5.34 -6.03
CA GLU A 88 -24.86 -5.79 -7.43
C GLU A 88 -25.29 -4.68 -8.37
N GLN A 89 -26.34 -3.93 -8.00
CA GLN A 89 -26.78 -2.79 -8.79
C GLN A 89 -25.70 -1.70 -8.81
N ALA A 90 -25.09 -1.39 -7.67
CA ALA A 90 -23.98 -0.43 -7.59
C ALA A 90 -22.81 -0.86 -8.49
N TRP A 91 -22.44 -2.14 -8.47
CA TRP A 91 -21.40 -2.70 -9.33
C TRP A 91 -21.71 -2.53 -10.83
N VAL A 92 -22.94 -2.84 -11.25
CA VAL A 92 -23.40 -2.65 -12.63
C VAL A 92 -23.38 -1.17 -13.03
N GLU A 93 -23.81 -0.27 -12.15
CA GLU A 93 -23.82 1.17 -12.44
C GLU A 93 -22.40 1.76 -12.53
N ILE A 94 -21.46 1.27 -11.71
CA ILE A 94 -20.05 1.64 -11.84
C ILE A 94 -19.50 1.15 -13.19
N LEU A 95 -19.79 -0.09 -13.62
CA LEU A 95 -19.38 -0.58 -14.94
C LEU A 95 -19.92 0.31 -16.07
N LYS A 96 -21.19 0.70 -16.02
CA LYS A 96 -21.79 1.64 -16.98
C LYS A 96 -21.11 3.01 -16.92
N ALA A 97 -20.78 3.51 -15.74
CA ALA A 97 -20.04 4.77 -15.57
C ALA A 97 -18.61 4.68 -16.16
N MET A 98 -17.92 3.56 -15.97
CA MET A 98 -16.61 3.31 -16.57
C MET A 98 -16.68 3.28 -18.09
N ALA A 99 -17.71 2.65 -18.66
CA ALA A 99 -17.95 2.64 -20.10
C ALA A 99 -18.24 4.05 -20.66
N ARG A 100 -19.08 4.85 -19.97
CA ARG A 100 -19.34 6.26 -20.32
C ARG A 100 -18.09 7.14 -20.27
N ALA A 101 -17.19 6.84 -19.34
CA ALA A 101 -15.93 7.59 -19.15
C ALA A 101 -14.81 7.15 -20.11
N ASP A 102 -15.06 6.22 -21.03
CA ASP A 102 -14.10 5.67 -21.99
C ASP A 102 -12.80 5.17 -21.32
N LEU A 103 -12.96 4.43 -20.21
CA LEU A 103 -11.84 3.86 -19.48
C LEU A 103 -11.35 2.55 -20.12
N ALA A 104 -10.95 2.61 -21.38
CA ALA A 104 -10.37 1.46 -22.07
C ALA A 104 -9.18 0.87 -21.28
N GLY A 105 -9.26 -0.43 -21.00
CA GLY A 105 -8.26 -1.18 -20.23
C GLY A 105 -8.44 -1.16 -18.71
N TRP A 106 -9.44 -0.47 -18.18
CA TRP A 106 -9.83 -0.60 -16.78
C TRP A 106 -10.94 -1.64 -16.65
N THR A 107 -10.73 -2.62 -15.78
CA THR A 107 -11.71 -3.65 -15.48
C THR A 107 -12.15 -3.53 -14.03
N LEU A 108 -13.42 -3.83 -13.78
CA LEU A 108 -13.94 -4.01 -12.44
C LEU A 108 -14.13 -5.52 -12.22
N PRO A 109 -13.36 -6.15 -11.33
CA PRO A 109 -13.55 -7.55 -10.96
C PRO A 109 -14.98 -7.83 -10.50
N PRO A 110 -15.52 -9.04 -10.72
CA PRO A 110 -16.83 -9.41 -10.22
C PRO A 110 -16.86 -9.41 -8.69
N LEU A 111 -18.04 -9.19 -8.10
CA LEU A 111 -18.22 -9.23 -6.63
C LEU A 111 -17.94 -10.62 -6.02
N SER A 112 -17.97 -11.67 -6.85
CA SER A 112 -17.65 -13.05 -6.49
C SER A 112 -16.18 -13.40 -6.68
N ASP A 113 -15.33 -12.44 -7.04
CA ASP A 113 -13.89 -12.69 -7.20
C ASP A 113 -13.27 -13.14 -5.88
N ASP A 114 -12.35 -14.10 -5.93
CA ASP A 114 -11.68 -14.63 -4.73
C ASP A 114 -10.81 -13.56 -4.03
N ALA A 115 -10.39 -12.51 -4.76
CA ALA A 115 -9.67 -11.38 -4.21
C ALA A 115 -10.59 -10.32 -3.54
N ALA A 116 -11.91 -10.45 -3.66
CA ALA A 116 -12.85 -9.55 -3.01
C ALA A 116 -12.93 -9.87 -1.50
N ILE A 117 -12.79 -8.84 -0.66
CA ILE A 117 -12.89 -8.98 0.79
C ILE A 117 -14.36 -8.85 1.18
N ARG A 118 -14.88 -9.84 1.90
CA ARG A 118 -16.26 -9.86 2.40
C ARG A 118 -16.26 -9.57 3.90
N HIS A 119 -16.97 -8.52 4.29
CA HIS A 119 -17.09 -8.08 5.67
C HIS A 119 -18.32 -8.69 6.35
N ALA A 120 -18.33 -8.68 7.68
CA ALA A 120 -19.39 -9.32 8.47
C ALA A 120 -20.75 -8.60 8.35
N ASP A 121 -20.74 -7.30 8.05
CA ASP A 121 -21.91 -6.49 7.75
C ASP A 121 -22.49 -6.70 6.34
N GLY A 122 -21.88 -7.57 5.54
CA GLY A 122 -22.25 -7.82 4.15
C GLY A 122 -21.64 -6.84 3.16
N SER A 123 -20.79 -5.91 3.61
CA SER A 123 -20.03 -5.05 2.72
C SER A 123 -18.98 -5.85 1.95
N VAL A 124 -18.68 -5.42 0.73
CA VAL A 124 -17.69 -6.05 -0.15
C VAL A 124 -16.68 -5.02 -0.58
N GLU A 125 -15.39 -5.32 -0.41
CA GLU A 125 -14.29 -4.50 -0.89
C GLU A 125 -13.58 -5.17 -2.07
N ILE A 126 -13.43 -4.43 -3.17
CA ILE A 126 -12.69 -4.84 -4.35
C ILE A 126 -11.43 -3.97 -4.47
N GLY A 127 -10.28 -4.62 -4.36
CA GLY A 127 -8.98 -4.00 -4.63
C GLY A 127 -8.72 -3.85 -6.14
N LEU A 128 -8.29 -2.66 -6.55
CA LEU A 128 -7.76 -2.36 -7.88
C LEU A 128 -6.28 -1.95 -7.74
N ILE A 129 -5.57 -1.82 -8.86
CA ILE A 129 -4.13 -1.51 -8.89
C ILE A 129 -3.77 -0.26 -8.06
N SER A 130 -4.62 0.76 -8.08
CA SER A 130 -4.37 2.05 -7.39
C SER A 130 -5.58 2.59 -6.65
N HIS A 131 -6.66 1.83 -6.59
CA HIS A 131 -7.91 2.24 -5.96
C HIS A 131 -8.50 1.04 -5.22
N ALA A 132 -9.40 1.30 -4.27
CA ALA A 132 -10.28 0.29 -3.72
C ALA A 132 -11.72 0.76 -3.86
N ILE A 133 -12.65 -0.16 -4.07
CA ILE A 133 -14.07 0.13 -4.09
C ILE A 133 -14.74 -0.68 -3.01
N VAL A 134 -15.41 0.00 -2.10
CA VAL A 134 -16.18 -0.62 -1.01
C VAL A 134 -17.66 -0.42 -1.30
N PHE A 135 -18.41 -1.52 -1.29
CA PHE A 135 -19.85 -1.57 -1.50
C PHE A 135 -20.55 -1.94 -0.20
N ASN A 136 -21.59 -1.20 0.17
CA ASN A 136 -22.50 -1.60 1.24
C ASN A 136 -23.71 -2.36 0.67
N PRO A 137 -24.37 -3.22 1.47
CA PRO A 137 -25.62 -3.88 1.08
C PRO A 137 -26.74 -2.93 0.68
N SER A 138 -26.74 -1.69 1.18
CA SER A 138 -27.71 -0.64 0.83
C SER A 138 -27.56 -0.09 -0.59
N GLY A 139 -26.51 -0.50 -1.32
CA GLY A 139 -26.11 0.07 -2.60
C GLY A 139 -25.19 1.29 -2.48
N ALA A 140 -25.00 1.84 -1.28
CA ALA A 140 -23.99 2.88 -1.07
C ALA A 140 -22.59 2.35 -1.41
N PHE A 141 -21.73 3.20 -1.97
CA PHE A 141 -20.36 2.80 -2.26
C PHE A 141 -19.36 3.95 -2.10
N ARG A 142 -18.12 3.58 -1.81
CA ARG A 142 -16.96 4.47 -1.80
C ARG A 142 -15.88 3.96 -2.74
N ILE A 143 -15.23 4.88 -3.43
CA ILE A 143 -14.00 4.64 -4.16
C ILE A 143 -12.90 5.39 -3.44
N LEU A 144 -11.85 4.67 -3.06
CA LEU A 144 -10.66 5.21 -2.40
C LEU A 144 -9.51 5.23 -3.41
N ASP A 145 -8.73 6.30 -3.41
CA ASP A 145 -7.42 6.35 -4.06
C ASP A 145 -6.38 5.82 -3.07
N LEU A 146 -5.67 4.76 -3.45
CA LEU A 146 -4.64 4.12 -2.62
C LEU A 146 -3.27 4.77 -2.78
N LEU A 147 -3.10 5.70 -3.71
CA LEU A 147 -1.84 6.44 -3.81
C LEU A 147 -1.66 7.35 -2.59
N PRO A 148 -0.47 7.35 -1.95
CA PRO A 148 -0.21 8.18 -0.77
C PRO A 148 -0.57 9.66 -1.02
N PRO A 149 -1.28 10.31 -0.08
CA PRO A 149 -1.56 9.87 1.30
C PRO A 149 -2.75 8.90 1.50
N GLY A 150 -3.38 8.44 0.42
CA GLY A 150 -4.68 7.77 0.49
C GLY A 150 -5.79 8.82 0.62
N SER A 151 -6.81 8.77 -0.23
CA SER A 151 -7.89 9.77 -0.16
C SER A 151 -9.22 9.24 -0.69
N LEU A 152 -10.32 9.80 -0.18
CA LEU A 152 -11.65 9.55 -0.75
C LEU A 152 -11.70 10.11 -2.16
N TYR A 153 -11.86 9.23 -3.14
CA TYR A 153 -12.02 9.63 -4.52
C TYR A 153 -13.48 9.97 -4.82
N PHE A 154 -14.41 9.09 -4.46
CA PHE A 154 -15.84 9.28 -4.71
C PHE A 154 -16.68 8.55 -3.66
N GLU A 155 -17.84 9.09 -3.34
CA GLU A 155 -18.84 8.47 -2.45
C GLU A 155 -20.22 8.68 -3.04
N MET A 156 -21.06 7.64 -2.96
CA MET A 156 -22.46 7.69 -3.32
C MET A 156 -23.30 7.03 -2.23
N ALA A 157 -24.38 7.71 -1.86
CA ALA A 157 -25.42 7.14 -1.02
C ALA A 157 -26.22 6.08 -1.79
N GLY A 158 -26.72 5.09 -1.07
CA GLY A 158 -27.62 4.07 -1.61
C GLY A 158 -29.05 4.58 -1.77
N HIS A 159 -29.93 3.66 -2.13
CA HIS A 159 -31.35 3.94 -2.30
C HIS A 159 -31.97 4.59 -1.06
N GLY A 160 -32.89 5.54 -1.27
CA GLY A 160 -33.50 6.31 -0.19
C GLY A 160 -32.55 7.29 0.51
N GLY A 161 -31.35 7.53 -0.03
CA GLY A 161 -30.36 8.43 0.56
C GLY A 161 -29.60 7.82 1.73
N VAL A 162 -29.57 6.48 1.84
CA VAL A 162 -28.81 5.77 2.88
C VAL A 162 -27.32 6.06 2.69
N ALA A 163 -26.72 6.74 3.67
CA ALA A 163 -25.31 7.09 3.63
C ALA A 163 -24.41 5.84 3.64
N PHE A 164 -23.20 5.99 3.12
CA PHE A 164 -22.19 4.95 3.19
C PHE A 164 -21.75 4.72 4.65
N VAL A 165 -21.57 3.46 5.03
CA VAL A 165 -21.06 3.02 6.32
C VAL A 165 -19.75 2.27 6.10
N ALA A 166 -18.70 2.63 6.84
CA ALA A 166 -17.43 1.92 6.74
C ALA A 166 -17.59 0.47 7.25
N PRO A 167 -16.99 -0.51 6.57
CA PRO A 167 -17.14 -1.91 6.92
C PRO A 167 -16.54 -2.23 8.30
N VAL A 168 -17.12 -3.24 8.97
CA VAL A 168 -16.72 -3.74 10.30
C VAL A 168 -16.03 -5.11 10.24
#